data_AF-A0A919F791-F1
#
_entry.id   AF-A0A919F791-F1
#
_cell.length_a   1.000
_cell.length_b   1.000
_cell.length_c   1.000
_cell.angle_alpha   90.00
_cell.angle_beta   90.00
_cell.angle_gamma   90.00
#
_symmetry.space_group_name_H-M   'P 1'
#
loop_
_entity.id
_entity.type
_entity.pdbx_description
1 polymer ?
#
loop_
_entity_poly.entity_id
_entity_poly.type
_entity_poly.pdbx_seq_one_letter_code
_entity_poly.pdbx_strand_id
1 'polypeptide(L)'
;MDIGKLAALCGIRVATSAAGLDELRRAWLPPALVELYRQAGGFETPSEVAVYRIEDLADRNETFEVARYSPGYCLIGDDSGGRGFRMACDGSSDAVFISGRLGSGGF
;
A
#
# COMPACT_ATOMS: atom_id res chain seq x y z
N MET A 1 17.42 -4.93 -3.07
CA MET A 1 17.32 -3.54 -3.54
C MET A 1 17.36 -2.65 -2.31
N ASP A 2 18.17 -1.59 -2.29
CA ASP A 2 18.28 -0.69 -1.12
C ASP A 2 17.34 0.50 -1.35
N ILE A 3 16.22 0.52 -0.62
CA ILE A 3 15.20 1.57 -0.78
C ILE A 3 15.71 2.95 -0.32
N GLY A 4 16.69 2.99 0.58
CA GLY A 4 17.33 4.24 1.00
C GLY A 4 18.12 4.89 -0.13
N LYS A 5 18.79 4.09 -0.98
CA LYS A 5 19.44 4.61 -2.20
C LYS A 5 18.44 5.14 -3.22
N LEU A 6 17.33 4.44 -3.42
CA LEU A 6 16.26 4.91 -4.32
C LEU A 6 15.62 6.20 -3.83
N ALA A 7 15.43 6.33 -2.51
CA ALA A 7 14.91 7.55 -1.91
C ALA A 7 15.80 8.77 -2.19
N ALA A 8 17.11 8.60 -2.05
CA ALA A 8 18.08 9.66 -2.33
C ALA A 8 18.16 10.04 -3.83
N LEU A 9 17.96 9.07 -4.73
CA LEU A 9 18.04 9.29 -6.19
C LEU A 9 16.76 9.89 -6.78
N CYS A 10 15.60 9.54 -6.23
CA CYS A 10 14.29 9.85 -6.84
C CYS A 10 13.49 10.89 -6.04
N GLY A 11 14.05 11.45 -4.96
CA GLY A 11 13.35 12.40 -4.10
C GLY A 11 12.16 11.79 -3.36
N ILE A 12 12.14 10.47 -3.19
CA ILE A 12 11.05 9.76 -2.52
C ILE A 12 11.15 10.03 -1.01
N ARG A 13 10.03 10.42 -0.41
CA ARG A 13 9.90 10.56 1.04
C ARG A 13 9.58 9.19 1.63
N VAL A 14 10.44 8.68 2.50
CA VAL A 14 10.27 7.37 3.14
C VAL A 14 9.78 7.56 4.57
N ALA A 15 8.74 6.82 4.97
CA ALA A 15 8.36 6.73 6.37
C ALA A 15 9.36 5.85 7.12
N THR A 16 9.84 6.31 8.27
CA THR A 16 11.01 5.74 8.97
C THR A 16 10.69 4.57 9.89
N SER A 17 9.41 4.22 10.08
CA SER A 17 9.00 3.17 11.02
C SER A 17 8.02 2.20 10.37
N ALA A 18 8.28 0.91 10.53
CA ALA A 18 7.30 -0.16 10.31
C ALA A 18 6.75 -0.71 11.64
N ALA A 19 6.65 0.15 12.65
CA ALA A 19 5.96 -0.18 13.88
C ALA A 19 4.53 -0.66 13.54
N GLY A 20 4.07 -1.74 14.19
CA GLY A 20 2.74 -2.30 13.94
C GLY A 20 2.69 -3.45 12.92
N LEU A 21 3.84 -3.90 12.37
CA LEU A 21 3.89 -5.08 11.49
C LEU A 21 3.39 -6.36 12.18
N ASP A 22 3.60 -6.47 13.49
CA ASP A 22 3.08 -7.58 14.31
C ASP A 22 1.60 -7.42 14.67
N GLU A 23 1.08 -6.19 14.70
CA GLU A 23 -0.32 -5.86 15.01
C GLU A 23 -1.24 -6.05 13.80
N LEU A 24 -0.74 -5.73 12.60
CA LEU A 24 -1.39 -6.13 11.36
C LEU A 24 -1.25 -7.64 11.18
N ARG A 25 -2.32 -8.36 11.52
CA ARG A 25 -2.48 -9.78 11.24
C ARG A 25 -1.96 -10.11 9.83
N ARG A 26 -0.92 -10.95 9.76
CA ARG A 26 -0.31 -11.48 8.51
C ARG A 26 -1.32 -12.01 7.47
N ALA A 27 -2.53 -12.38 7.89
CA ALA A 27 -3.52 -13.03 7.02
C ALA A 27 -4.06 -12.14 5.88
N TRP A 28 -3.91 -10.82 5.95
CA TRP A 28 -4.42 -9.90 4.92
C TRP A 28 -3.38 -8.92 4.38
N LEU A 29 -2.10 -9.08 4.75
CA LEU A 29 -1.00 -8.30 4.22
C LEU A 29 -0.29 -9.07 3.09
N PRO A 30 -0.19 -8.50 1.88
CA PRO A 30 0.59 -9.09 0.80
C PRO A 30 2.05 -9.33 1.25
N PRO A 31 2.63 -10.54 1.03
CA PRO A 31 3.99 -10.84 1.47
C PRO A 31 5.05 -9.87 0.94
N ALA A 32 4.94 -9.44 -0.32
CA ALA A 32 5.84 -8.44 -0.91
C ALA A 32 5.76 -7.07 -0.20
N LEU A 33 4.58 -6.70 0.30
CA LEU A 33 4.39 -5.47 1.07
C LEU A 33 5.04 -5.60 2.47
N VAL A 34 5.01 -6.80 3.06
CA VAL A 34 5.73 -7.08 4.32
C VAL A 34 7.24 -6.89 4.12
N GLU A 35 7.81 -7.37 3.01
CA GLU A 35 9.23 -7.15 2.69
C GLU A 35 9.57 -5.66 2.52
N LEU A 36 8.68 -4.89 1.88
CA LEU A 36 8.83 -3.45 1.78
C LEU A 36 8.87 -2.80 3.17
N TYR A 37 7.92 -3.15 4.04
CA TYR A 37 7.84 -2.56 5.38
C TYR A 37 9.06 -2.88 6.25
N ARG A 38 9.75 -4.00 6.05
CA ARG A 38 11.03 -4.24 6.74
C ARG A 38 12.14 -3.25 6.36
N GLN A 39 12.00 -2.54 5.25
CA GLN A 39 12.99 -1.59 4.73
C GLN A 39 12.51 -0.13 4.84
N ALA A 40 11.20 0.11 4.72
CA ALA A 40 10.58 1.42 4.68
C ALA A 40 9.14 1.34 5.15
N GLY A 41 8.71 2.19 6.08
CA GLY A 41 7.35 2.25 6.63
C GLY A 41 6.26 2.73 5.65
N GLY A 42 6.47 2.62 4.34
CA GLY A 42 5.73 3.33 3.30
C GLY A 42 6.56 4.43 2.65
N PHE A 43 6.08 4.98 1.55
CA PHE A 43 6.76 6.06 0.85
C PHE A 43 5.84 6.88 -0.04
N GLU A 44 6.28 8.08 -0.38
CA GLU A 44 5.59 9.01 -1.27
C GLU A 44 6.59 9.55 -2.30
N THR A 45 6.20 9.51 -3.57
CA THR A 45 6.99 10.08 -4.66
C THR A 45 6.68 11.57 -4.84
N PRO A 46 7.55 12.35 -5.50
CA PRO A 46 7.26 13.75 -5.85
C PRO A 46 6.03 13.95 -6.75
N SER A 47 5.52 12.88 -7.38
CA SER A 47 4.32 12.89 -8.21
C SER A 47 3.08 12.40 -7.46
N GLU A 48 3.09 12.47 -6.12
CA GLU A 48 1.97 12.14 -5.21
C GLU A 48 1.48 10.68 -5.28
N VAL A 49 2.27 9.80 -5.93
CA VAL A 49 2.10 8.35 -5.83
C VAL A 49 2.59 7.93 -4.44
N ALA A 50 1.70 7.32 -3.67
CA ALA A 50 1.98 6.86 -2.32
C ALA A 50 1.83 5.34 -2.22
N VAL A 51 2.74 4.73 -1.47
CA VAL A 51 2.47 3.48 -0.76
C VAL A 51 2.22 3.87 0.69
N TYR A 52 1.04 3.55 1.19
CA TYR A 52 0.58 3.99 2.49
C TYR A 52 1.51 3.55 3.61
N ARG A 53 1.49 4.35 4.67
CA ARG A 53 2.13 3.93 5.91
C ARG A 53 1.38 2.75 6.49
N ILE A 54 2.12 1.93 7.22
CA ILE A 54 1.58 0.71 7.80
C ILE A 54 0.41 1.01 8.75
N GLU A 55 0.52 2.08 9.54
CA GLU A 55 -0.50 2.57 10.46
C GLU A 55 -1.77 3.07 9.75
N ASP A 56 -1.67 3.50 8.49
CA ASP A 56 -2.80 4.03 7.72
C ASP A 56 -3.56 2.92 6.96
N LEU A 57 -2.97 1.74 6.78
CA LEU A 57 -3.53 0.70 5.92
C LEU A 57 -4.92 0.24 6.35
N ALA A 58 -5.11 -0.01 7.65
CA ALA A 58 -6.40 -0.47 8.18
C ALA A 58 -7.50 0.56 7.89
N ASP A 59 -7.29 1.80 8.32
CA ASP A 59 -8.24 2.90 8.16
C ASP A 59 -8.54 3.16 6.68
N ARG A 60 -7.53 3.11 5.80
CA ARG A 60 -7.71 3.30 4.36
C ARG A 60 -8.50 2.17 3.72
N ASN A 61 -8.20 0.92 4.04
CA ASN A 61 -8.94 -0.22 3.49
C ASN A 61 -10.40 -0.23 3.96
N GLU A 62 -10.66 0.20 5.19
CA GLU A 62 -12.01 0.39 5.73
C GLU A 62 -12.74 1.55 5.04
N THR A 63 -12.09 2.72 4.93
CA THR A 63 -12.64 3.93 4.29
C THR A 63 -13.12 3.66 2.86
N PHE A 64 -12.40 2.83 2.12
CA PHE A 64 -12.74 2.47 0.75
C PHE A 64 -13.48 1.14 0.62
N GLU A 65 -13.98 0.58 1.73
CA GLU A 65 -14.75 -0.66 1.81
C GLU A 65 -14.10 -1.81 1.01
N VAL A 66 -12.77 -1.93 1.04
CA VAL A 66 -12.03 -2.84 0.13
C VAL A 66 -12.49 -4.29 0.29
N ALA A 67 -12.82 -4.72 1.51
CA ALA A 67 -13.35 -6.07 1.74
C ALA A 67 -14.65 -6.37 0.97
N ARG A 68 -15.51 -5.35 0.77
CA ARG A 68 -16.77 -5.46 0.00
C ARG A 68 -16.52 -5.44 -1.50
N TYR A 69 -15.56 -4.65 -1.91
CA TYR A 69 -15.39 -4.13 -3.25
C TYR A 69 -14.26 -4.83 -4.02
N SER A 70 -13.27 -5.37 -3.33
CA SER A 70 -12.22 -6.23 -3.89
C SER A 70 -11.82 -7.27 -2.86
N PRO A 71 -12.69 -8.27 -2.61
CA PRO A 71 -12.40 -9.33 -1.65
C PRO A 71 -11.11 -10.06 -2.04
N GLY A 72 -10.25 -10.33 -1.04
CA GLY A 72 -8.94 -10.95 -1.25
C GLY A 72 -7.82 -10.00 -1.66
N TYR A 73 -8.11 -8.71 -1.80
CA TYR A 73 -7.11 -7.69 -2.11
C TYR A 73 -6.94 -6.69 -0.96
N CYS A 74 -5.74 -6.14 -0.85
CA CYS A 74 -5.40 -5.04 0.03
C CYS A 74 -5.14 -3.80 -0.83
N LEU A 75 -5.76 -2.67 -0.48
CA LEU A 75 -5.38 -1.36 -1.01
C LEU A 75 -4.11 -0.90 -0.29
N ILE A 76 -3.04 -0.72 -1.05
CA ILE A 76 -1.70 -0.47 -0.52
C ILE A 76 -1.25 0.99 -0.72
N GLY A 77 -1.98 1.76 -1.52
CA GLY A 77 -1.58 3.11 -1.91
C GLY A 77 -2.51 3.71 -2.94
N ASP A 78 -2.20 4.93 -3.37
CA ASP A 78 -2.95 5.67 -4.38
C ASP A 78 -2.10 6.75 -5.06
N ASP A 79 -2.63 7.36 -6.12
CA ASP A 79 -1.97 8.44 -6.87
C ASP A 79 -2.46 9.85 -6.50
N SER A 80 -3.24 10.01 -5.43
CA SER A 80 -3.95 11.25 -5.03
C SER A 80 -4.95 11.81 -6.06
N GLY A 81 -4.91 11.32 -7.31
CA GLY A 81 -5.85 11.58 -8.41
C GLY A 81 -7.07 10.65 -8.41
N GLY A 82 -7.15 9.77 -7.40
CA GLY A 82 -8.27 8.89 -7.16
C GLY A 82 -8.06 7.46 -7.67
N ARG A 83 -6.89 7.06 -8.15
CA ARG A 83 -6.63 5.66 -8.50
C ARG A 83 -5.97 4.95 -7.33
N GLY A 84 -6.49 3.79 -6.97
CA GLY A 84 -5.95 2.96 -5.91
C GLY A 84 -5.07 1.84 -6.42
N PHE A 85 -3.98 1.56 -5.70
CA PHE A 85 -3.07 0.43 -5.95
C PHE A 85 -3.41 -0.73 -5.03
N ARG A 86 -3.54 -1.94 -5.59
CA ARG A 86 -3.96 -3.12 -4.85
C ARG A 86 -3.06 -4.31 -5.10
N MET A 87 -2.94 -5.17 -4.11
CA MET A 87 -2.22 -6.46 -4.20
C MET A 87 -3.05 -7.57 -3.58
N ALA A 88 -2.83 -8.81 -4.04
CA ALA A 88 -3.49 -9.99 -3.49
C ALA A 88 -2.98 -10.27 -2.07
N CYS A 89 -3.91 -10.46 -1.12
CA CYS A 89 -3.59 -10.71 0.28
C CYS A 89 -2.91 -12.06 0.51
N ASP A 90 -3.22 -13.06 -0.31
CA ASP A 90 -2.75 -14.44 -0.17
C ASP A 90 -1.36 -14.69 -0.76
N GLY A 91 -0.75 -13.67 -1.38
CA GLY A 91 0.54 -13.81 -2.05
C GLY A 91 0.50 -14.71 -3.29
N SER A 92 -0.68 -14.99 -3.86
CA SER A 92 -0.82 -15.70 -5.13
C SER A 92 -0.17 -14.96 -6.30
N SER A 93 0.08 -13.66 -6.15
CA SER A 93 0.74 -12.79 -7.12
C SER A 93 1.42 -11.60 -6.45
N ASP A 94 2.58 -11.21 -6.96
CA ASP A 94 3.28 -9.97 -6.60
C ASP A 94 2.85 -8.78 -7.49
N ALA A 95 1.88 -8.97 -8.39
CA ALA A 95 1.40 -7.90 -9.25
C ALA A 95 0.67 -6.81 -8.45
N VAL A 96 0.90 -5.56 -8.86
CA VAL A 96 0.13 -4.40 -8.40
C VAL A 96 -0.95 -4.09 -9.44
N PHE A 97 -2.20 -4.06 -8.99
CA PHE A 97 -3.36 -3.72 -9.81
C PHE A 97 -3.78 -2.27 -9.55
N ILE A 98 -4.21 -1.58 -10.60
CA ILE A 98 -4.74 -0.22 -10.51
C ILE A 98 -6.26 -0.30 -10.64
N SER A 99 -6.99 0.19 -9.64
CA SER A 99 -8.44 0.40 -9.74
C SER A 99 -8.76 1.81 -10.21
N GLY A 100 -9.93 1.98 -10.84
CA GLY A 100 -10.53 3.27 -11.13
C GLY A 100 -10.83 4.10 -9.88
N ARG A 101 -11.67 5.13 -10.03
CA ARG A 101 -11.85 6.18 -9.02
C ARG A 101 -12.26 5.63 -7.63
N LEU A 102 -11.41 5.84 -6.63
CA LEU A 102 -11.68 5.57 -5.23
C LEU A 102 -12.82 6.48 -4.74
N GLY A 103 -13.81 5.90 -4.05
CA GLY A 103 -14.87 6.66 -3.36
C GLY A 103 -16.10 7.05 -4.19
N SER A 104 -16.27 6.54 -5.42
CA SER A 104 -17.47 6.82 -6.22
C SER A 104 -18.19 5.57 -6.72
N GLY A 105 -18.48 4.59 -5.83
CA GLY A 105 -19.49 3.54 -6.04
C GLY A 105 -19.55 2.83 -7.41
N GLY A 106 -18.46 2.78 -8.16
CA GLY A 106 -18.44 2.37 -9.57
C GLY A 106 -17.24 1.48 -9.83
N PHE A 107 -17.52 0.21 -10.07
CA PHE A 107 -16.68 -0.69 -10.85
C PHE A 107 -17.03 -0.54 -12.32
#